data_AF-A0A6A6ZYN8-F1
#
_entry.id   AF-A0A6A6ZYN8-F1
#
_cell.length_a   1.000
_cell.length_b   1.000
_cell.length_c   1.000
_cell.angle_alpha   90.00
_cell.angle_beta   90.00
_cell.angle_gamma   90.00
#
_symmetry.space_group_name_H-M   'P 1'
#
loop_
_entity.id
_entity.type
_entity.pdbx_description
1 polymer ?
#
loop_
_entity_poly.entity_id
_entity_poly.type
_entity_poly.pdbx_seq_one_letter_code
_entity_poly.pdbx_strand_id
1 'polypeptide(L)'
;MAYLLEFPPSTLPDDIRAPPYVMFGINGISAVELLPRRIPLNMVLYFAPKLAQWVLPAPNKLPPAVAQGVLHTPHVGIDILLDIGPASLQRIIFKMMQTVGYVVPKRLFQHAPSLMTSISIHQTWQLLELPPAGLDGLLMHMQARLMSGTHVAFTELRELWAYFPADHILLRLAAMNFVQAYIAWYYNRDDFASIRHWYLSTKERYEVFKAAEDQYPEFGKRSFPLKGHVNSGNADSRLKAKELDQALVERMDKLEARTKSKKPRRLSAENVKRKLDVTTTRQSLKIKVKSLADARDGADTIEMGIMSSLLDDALRKVQEERGAEDEEKGELESEDVDEKKKAESAAIDEKKKCDAEKDDGGMEQEARGTDNACSDKKESLQPAPSAQPD
;
A
#
# COMPACT_ATOMS: atom_id res chain seq x y z
N MET A 1 10.31 -4.52 -17.77
CA MET A 1 9.07 -3.98 -18.37
C MET A 1 9.13 -2.45 -18.35
N ALA A 2 9.93 -1.83 -19.22
CA ALA A 2 10.16 -0.37 -19.20
C ALA A 2 9.20 0.44 -20.10
N TYR A 3 8.12 -0.21 -20.56
CA TYR A 3 7.22 0.25 -21.63
C TYR A 3 5.92 0.88 -21.13
N LEU A 4 5.73 1.02 -19.81
CA LEU A 4 4.48 1.56 -19.25
C LEU A 4 4.38 3.09 -19.38
N LEU A 5 5.51 3.78 -19.40
CA LEU A 5 5.60 5.22 -19.58
C LEU A 5 6.54 5.49 -20.73
N GLU A 6 6.15 6.36 -21.66
CA GLU A 6 6.99 6.77 -22.78
C GLU A 6 7.01 8.29 -22.89
N PHE A 7 8.15 8.85 -23.30
CA PHE A 7 8.25 10.26 -23.65
C PHE A 7 8.31 10.35 -25.17
N PRO A 8 7.68 11.36 -25.80
CA PRO A 8 7.72 11.50 -27.24
C PRO A 8 9.17 11.60 -27.75
N PRO A 9 9.50 10.95 -28.88
CA PRO A 9 10.84 11.00 -29.44
C PRO A 9 11.19 12.45 -29.79
N SER A 10 12.28 12.94 -29.21
CA SER A 10 12.66 14.35 -29.27
C SER A 10 14.19 14.49 -29.23
N THR A 11 14.71 15.54 -29.87
CA THR A 11 16.15 15.81 -29.90
C THR A 11 16.59 16.34 -28.53
N LEU A 12 17.35 15.54 -27.81
CA LEU A 12 17.90 15.93 -26.51
C LEU A 12 19.02 16.98 -26.69
N PRO A 13 19.02 18.06 -25.90
CA PRO A 13 20.15 18.99 -25.80
C PRO A 13 21.46 18.28 -25.39
N ASP A 14 22.61 18.77 -25.87
CA ASP A 14 23.92 18.20 -25.52
C ASP A 14 24.22 18.28 -24.01
N ASP A 15 23.69 19.30 -23.34
CA ASP A 15 23.84 19.58 -21.91
C ASP A 15 22.74 18.95 -21.03
N ILE A 16 21.87 18.09 -21.58
CA ILE A 16 20.74 17.49 -20.86
C ILE A 16 21.16 16.70 -19.60
N ARG A 17 22.41 16.19 -19.58
CA ARG A 17 23.04 15.46 -18.47
C ARG A 17 23.90 16.34 -17.55
N ALA A 18 24.09 17.60 -17.89
CA ALA A 18 24.99 18.49 -17.17
C ALA A 18 24.41 18.88 -15.80
N PRO A 19 25.27 19.19 -14.80
CA PRO A 19 24.84 19.84 -13.57
C PRO A 19 24.26 21.24 -13.88
N PRO A 20 23.37 21.80 -13.04
CA PRO A 20 23.11 21.40 -11.64
C PRO A 20 22.19 20.19 -11.48
N TYR A 21 22.28 19.56 -10.31
CA TYR A 21 21.41 18.45 -9.91
C TYR A 21 20.21 18.94 -9.08
N VAL A 22 19.11 18.19 -9.07
CA VAL A 22 17.87 18.55 -8.37
C VAL A 22 17.72 17.81 -7.05
N MET A 23 17.33 18.54 -6.01
CA MET A 23 16.77 18.01 -4.77
C MET A 23 15.27 18.31 -4.74
N PHE A 24 14.43 17.28 -4.62
CA PHE A 24 12.98 17.45 -4.60
C PHE A 24 12.42 17.53 -3.17
N GLY A 25 11.51 18.48 -2.96
CA GLY A 25 10.50 18.47 -1.93
C GLY A 25 9.11 18.24 -2.53
N ILE A 26 8.17 17.78 -1.70
CA ILE A 26 6.74 17.71 -2.00
C ILE A 26 6.03 18.37 -0.81
N ASN A 27 5.30 19.45 -1.05
CA ASN A 27 4.62 20.24 -0.01
C ASN A 27 5.52 20.61 1.19
N GLY A 28 6.78 21.01 0.93
CA GLY A 28 7.78 21.36 1.94
C GLY A 28 8.46 20.16 2.62
N ILE A 29 8.07 18.92 2.31
CA ILE A 29 8.68 17.70 2.85
C ILE A 29 9.74 17.17 1.88
N SER A 30 10.97 16.96 2.36
CA SER A 30 12.07 16.42 1.55
C SER A 30 11.76 15.02 1.00
N ALA A 31 11.86 14.85 -0.32
CA ALA A 31 11.75 13.56 -1.02
C ALA A 31 13.12 12.97 -1.42
N VAL A 32 14.22 13.58 -0.95
CA VAL A 32 15.60 13.28 -1.38
C VAL A 32 16.02 11.83 -1.10
N GLU A 33 15.50 11.19 -0.06
CA GLU A 33 15.83 9.80 0.28
C GLU A 33 15.14 8.78 -0.64
N LEU A 34 14.02 9.17 -1.26
CA LEU A 34 13.24 8.33 -2.16
C LEU A 34 13.67 8.46 -3.62
N LEU A 35 14.49 9.46 -3.94
CA LEU A 35 14.86 9.81 -5.31
C LEU A 35 16.38 9.66 -5.55
N PRO A 36 16.83 9.48 -6.81
CA PRO A 36 18.25 9.45 -7.13
C PRO A 36 18.95 10.75 -6.72
N ARG A 37 20.18 10.67 -6.21
CA ARG A 37 20.92 11.87 -5.75
C ARG A 37 21.45 12.77 -6.87
N ARG A 38 21.58 12.25 -8.10
CA ARG A 38 22.15 12.96 -9.27
C ARG A 38 21.12 13.02 -10.41
N ILE A 39 20.07 13.81 -10.23
CA ILE A 39 19.02 14.08 -11.23
C ILE A 39 19.35 15.43 -11.90
N PRO A 40 19.71 15.51 -13.19
CA PRO A 40 20.02 16.79 -13.83
C PRO A 40 18.81 17.73 -13.91
N LEU A 41 18.99 19.01 -13.62
CA LEU A 41 17.93 20.03 -13.73
C LEU A 41 17.44 20.17 -15.17
N ASN A 42 18.36 20.24 -16.13
CA ASN A 42 18.02 20.42 -17.54
C ASN A 42 17.14 19.25 -18.04
N MET A 43 17.45 18.01 -17.65
CA MET A 43 16.58 16.84 -17.91
C MET A 43 15.17 17.03 -17.34
N VAL A 44 15.06 17.40 -16.06
CA VAL A 44 13.76 17.55 -15.39
C VAL A 44 12.91 18.62 -16.06
N LEU A 45 13.49 19.78 -16.34
CA LEU A 45 12.77 20.91 -16.98
C LEU A 45 12.47 20.65 -18.46
N TYR A 46 13.26 19.83 -19.16
CA TYR A 46 12.99 19.44 -20.54
C TYR A 46 11.76 18.54 -20.65
N PHE A 47 11.65 17.50 -19.82
CA PHE A 47 10.50 16.58 -19.87
C PHE A 47 9.27 17.11 -19.14
N ALA A 48 9.45 17.86 -18.05
CA ALA A 48 8.37 18.42 -17.24
C ALA A 48 8.55 19.94 -17.03
N PRO A 49 8.34 20.78 -18.07
CA PRO A 49 8.56 22.23 -17.99
C PRO A 49 7.80 22.93 -16.86
N LYS A 50 6.62 22.40 -16.48
CA LYS A 50 5.81 22.90 -15.37
C LYS A 50 6.59 22.96 -14.05
N LEU A 51 7.55 22.06 -13.84
CA LEU A 51 8.40 22.04 -12.63
C LEU A 51 9.25 23.31 -12.46
N ALA A 52 9.47 24.10 -13.52
CA ALA A 52 10.15 25.39 -13.43
C ALA A 52 9.47 26.37 -12.46
N GLN A 53 8.14 26.27 -12.28
CA GLN A 53 7.35 27.13 -11.40
C GLN A 53 7.63 26.90 -9.90
N TRP A 54 8.21 25.75 -9.56
CA TRP A 54 8.51 25.33 -8.18
C TRP A 54 10.01 25.27 -7.87
N VAL A 55 10.85 25.80 -8.77
CA VAL A 55 12.29 25.94 -8.52
C VAL A 55 12.52 26.93 -7.39
N LEU A 56 13.17 26.48 -6.33
CA LEU A 56 13.51 27.30 -5.18
C LEU A 56 14.65 28.27 -5.53
N PRO A 57 14.61 29.52 -5.04
CA PRO A 57 15.71 30.47 -5.24
C PRO A 57 16.99 29.96 -4.57
N ALA A 58 18.14 30.29 -5.16
CA ALA A 58 19.43 29.94 -4.59
C ALA A 58 19.57 30.49 -3.15
N PRO A 59 19.98 29.68 -2.17
CA PRO A 59 20.05 30.11 -0.78
C PRO A 59 21.17 31.15 -0.57
N ASN A 60 20.79 32.39 -0.24
CA ASN A 60 21.71 33.51 -0.06
C ASN A 60 22.76 33.34 1.07
N LYS A 61 22.55 32.38 2.00
CA LYS A 61 23.40 32.14 3.16
C LYS A 61 23.53 30.65 3.44
N LEU A 62 24.59 30.04 2.91
CA LEU A 62 24.97 28.65 3.22
C LEU A 62 26.11 28.61 4.24
N PRO A 63 26.16 27.61 5.15
CA PRO A 63 27.35 27.35 5.96
C PRO A 63 28.58 27.11 5.06
N PRO A 64 29.79 27.59 5.42
CA PRO A 64 30.96 27.54 4.53
C PRO A 64 31.29 26.16 3.96
N ALA A 65 31.16 25.09 4.77
CA ALA A 65 31.38 23.72 4.32
C ALA A 65 30.35 23.27 3.25
N VAL A 66 29.09 23.69 3.38
CA VAL A 66 28.04 23.40 2.39
C VAL A 66 28.24 24.22 1.12
N ALA A 67 28.59 25.51 1.27
CA ALA A 67 28.93 26.37 0.14
C ALA A 67 30.09 25.78 -0.70
N GLN A 68 31.14 25.28 -0.05
CA GLN A 68 32.24 24.59 -0.74
C GLN A 68 31.79 23.32 -1.47
N GLY A 69 30.90 22.51 -0.88
CA GLY A 69 30.34 21.33 -1.55
C GLY A 69 29.49 21.68 -2.79
N VAL A 70 28.72 22.77 -2.71
CA VAL A 70 27.90 23.28 -3.82
C VAL A 70 28.75 23.76 -5.01
N LEU A 71 29.97 24.29 -4.76
CA LEU A 71 30.90 24.64 -5.84
C LEU A 71 31.38 23.43 -6.66
N HIS A 72 31.50 22.25 -6.04
CA HIS A 72 31.92 21.03 -6.73
C HIS A 72 30.76 20.27 -7.38
N THR A 73 29.59 20.31 -6.74
CA THR A 73 28.36 19.68 -7.22
C THR A 73 27.19 20.62 -6.95
N PRO A 74 26.83 21.49 -7.90
CA PRO A 74 25.77 22.45 -7.68
C PRO A 74 24.42 21.74 -7.65
N HIS A 75 23.63 22.04 -6.63
CA HIS A 75 22.29 21.50 -6.43
C HIS A 75 21.26 22.63 -6.41
N VAL A 76 20.07 22.35 -6.93
CA VAL A 76 18.91 23.24 -6.99
C VAL A 76 17.72 22.53 -6.34
N GLY A 77 16.97 23.24 -5.50
CA GLY A 77 15.75 22.71 -4.91
C GLY A 77 14.55 22.88 -5.84
N ILE A 78 13.65 21.89 -5.90
CA ILE A 78 12.30 22.03 -6.47
C ILE A 78 11.32 21.54 -5.40
N ASP A 79 10.39 22.39 -4.94
CA ASP A 79 9.39 22.02 -3.94
C ASP A 79 7.98 21.94 -4.56
N ILE A 80 7.56 20.73 -4.92
CA ILE A 80 6.35 20.52 -5.69
C ILE A 80 5.12 20.72 -4.77
N LEU A 81 4.38 21.80 -5.02
CA LEU A 81 3.19 22.19 -4.24
C LEU A 81 1.90 21.46 -4.68
N LEU A 82 2.04 20.33 -5.36
CA LEU A 82 0.95 19.47 -5.79
C LEU A 82 0.93 18.21 -4.93
N ASP A 83 -0.27 17.69 -4.65
CA ASP A 83 -0.42 16.41 -3.98
C ASP A 83 -0.07 15.27 -4.96
N ILE A 84 1.21 14.89 -4.96
CA ILE A 84 1.77 13.83 -5.80
C ILE A 84 2.41 12.74 -4.96
N GLY A 85 2.22 11.49 -5.36
CA GLY A 85 2.88 10.36 -4.72
C GLY A 85 4.40 10.42 -4.91
N PRO A 86 5.22 10.26 -3.86
CA PRO A 86 6.67 10.20 -4.03
C PRO A 86 7.09 8.96 -4.86
N ALA A 87 6.35 7.85 -4.74
CA ALA A 87 6.61 6.63 -5.51
C ALA A 87 6.23 6.75 -7.01
N SER A 88 5.20 7.52 -7.36
CA SER A 88 4.86 7.81 -8.74
C SER A 88 5.86 8.78 -9.37
N LEU A 89 6.20 9.87 -8.65
CA LEU A 89 7.28 10.78 -9.06
C LEU A 89 8.60 10.04 -9.29
N GLN A 90 8.99 9.16 -8.37
CA GLN A 90 10.18 8.32 -8.47
C GLN A 90 10.20 7.51 -9.79
N ARG A 91 9.09 6.86 -10.14
CA ARG A 91 8.99 6.08 -11.39
C ARG A 91 9.06 6.97 -12.64
N ILE A 92 8.46 8.15 -12.61
CA ILE A 92 8.51 9.13 -13.72
C ILE A 92 9.94 9.65 -13.92
N ILE A 93 10.61 10.07 -12.84
CA ILE A 93 12.01 10.52 -12.85
C ILE A 93 12.93 9.41 -13.36
N PHE A 94 12.77 8.17 -12.89
CA PHE A 94 13.54 7.04 -13.40
C PHE A 94 13.31 6.80 -14.89
N LYS A 95 12.11 7.01 -15.43
CA LYS A 95 11.87 6.94 -16.88
C LYS A 95 12.57 8.08 -17.61
N MET A 96 12.52 9.32 -17.12
CA MET A 96 13.27 10.45 -17.70
C MET A 96 14.78 10.15 -17.76
N MET A 97 15.36 9.68 -16.66
CA MET A 97 16.77 9.26 -16.57
C MET A 97 17.09 8.16 -17.60
N GLN A 98 16.22 7.16 -17.72
CA GLN A 98 16.39 6.08 -18.72
C GLN A 98 16.34 6.62 -20.17
N THR A 99 15.39 7.51 -20.48
CA THR A 99 15.27 8.15 -21.81
C THR A 99 16.53 8.93 -22.19
N VAL A 100 17.13 9.61 -21.21
CA VAL A 100 18.40 10.34 -21.38
C VAL A 100 19.62 9.41 -21.42
N GLY A 101 19.46 8.11 -21.14
CA GLY A 101 20.53 7.12 -21.24
C GLY A 101 21.34 6.91 -19.95
N TYR A 102 20.80 7.27 -18.77
CA TYR A 102 21.36 6.83 -17.50
C TYR A 102 21.03 5.36 -17.24
N VAL A 103 21.96 4.65 -16.58
CA VAL A 103 21.74 3.28 -16.12
C VAL A 103 20.84 3.29 -14.89
N VAL A 104 19.59 2.85 -15.05
CA VAL A 104 18.61 2.73 -13.96
C VAL A 104 18.52 1.28 -13.46
N PRO A 105 18.47 1.02 -12.14
CA PRO A 105 18.36 -0.35 -11.61
C PRO A 105 17.13 -1.10 -12.15
N LYS A 106 17.36 -2.18 -12.91
CA LYS A 106 16.31 -2.99 -13.57
C LYS A 106 15.19 -3.41 -12.62
N ARG A 107 15.49 -3.67 -11.34
CA ARG A 107 14.53 -4.07 -10.29
C ARG A 107 13.31 -3.14 -10.15
N LEU A 108 13.49 -1.84 -10.39
CA LEU A 108 12.43 -0.83 -10.30
C LEU A 108 11.36 -0.99 -11.41
N PHE A 109 11.74 -1.63 -12.52
CA PHE A 109 10.89 -1.90 -13.69
C PHE A 109 10.76 -3.41 -13.99
N GLN A 110 11.13 -4.28 -13.05
CA GLN A 110 10.91 -5.73 -13.16
C GLN A 110 9.48 -6.11 -12.78
N HIS A 111 8.97 -5.54 -11.68
CA HIS A 111 7.60 -5.76 -11.24
C HIS A 111 6.65 -4.74 -11.87
N ALA A 112 5.56 -5.25 -12.44
CA ALA A 112 4.44 -4.42 -12.86
C ALA A 112 3.85 -3.67 -11.65
N PRO A 113 3.50 -2.38 -11.77
CA PRO A 113 2.90 -1.63 -10.67
C PRO A 113 1.51 -2.20 -10.32
N SER A 114 1.12 -2.08 -9.04
CA SER A 114 -0.26 -2.36 -8.63
C SER A 114 -1.23 -1.41 -9.36
N LEU A 115 -2.52 -1.75 -9.35
CA LEU A 115 -3.54 -0.87 -9.94
C LEU A 115 -3.53 0.50 -9.24
N MET A 116 -3.51 0.53 -7.90
CA MET A 116 -3.35 1.75 -7.11
C MET A 116 -2.10 2.58 -7.48
N THR A 117 -0.92 1.95 -7.61
CA THR A 117 0.29 2.67 -8.05
C THR A 117 0.16 3.18 -9.49
N SER A 118 -0.55 2.46 -10.36
CA SER A 118 -0.80 2.88 -11.75
C SER A 118 -1.71 4.11 -11.81
N ILE A 119 -2.77 4.16 -10.99
CA ILE A 119 -3.64 5.34 -10.84
C ILE A 119 -2.81 6.54 -10.37
N SER A 120 -1.98 6.37 -9.33
CA SER A 120 -1.13 7.43 -8.79
C SER A 120 -0.09 7.94 -9.82
N ILE A 121 0.48 7.07 -10.65
CA ILE A 121 1.35 7.47 -11.77
C ILE A 121 0.57 8.30 -12.79
N HIS A 122 -0.63 7.84 -13.21
CA HIS A 122 -1.48 8.55 -14.16
C HIS A 122 -1.85 9.96 -13.66
N GLN A 123 -2.31 10.06 -12.41
CA GLN A 123 -2.59 11.34 -11.74
C GLN A 123 -1.34 12.25 -11.71
N THR A 124 -0.19 11.72 -11.30
CA THR A 124 1.07 12.50 -11.22
C THR A 124 1.49 12.99 -12.61
N TRP A 125 1.32 12.18 -13.65
CA TRP A 125 1.62 12.53 -15.04
C TRP A 125 0.74 13.69 -15.54
N GLN A 126 -0.57 13.63 -15.27
CA GLN A 126 -1.50 14.71 -15.59
C GLN A 126 -1.21 16.00 -14.80
N LEU A 127 -0.94 15.88 -13.49
CA LEU A 127 -0.62 17.01 -12.61
C LEU A 127 0.65 17.77 -13.06
N LEU A 128 1.63 17.04 -13.59
CA LEU A 128 2.87 17.59 -14.17
C LEU A 128 2.71 18.08 -15.64
N GLU A 129 1.50 18.01 -16.21
CA GLU A 129 1.18 18.39 -17.61
C GLU A 129 2.04 17.66 -18.65
N LEU A 130 2.37 16.39 -18.38
CA LEU A 130 3.14 15.55 -19.29
C LEU A 130 2.29 15.07 -20.49
N PRO A 131 2.89 14.85 -21.69
CA PRO A 131 2.14 14.46 -22.88
C PRO A 131 1.29 13.20 -22.70
N PRO A 132 -0.01 13.19 -23.03
CA PRO A 132 -0.92 12.10 -22.70
C PRO A 132 -0.58 10.77 -23.40
N ALA A 133 -0.06 10.82 -24.63
CA ALA A 133 0.38 9.63 -25.38
C ALA A 133 1.46 8.80 -24.63
N GLY A 134 2.18 9.42 -23.69
CA GLY A 134 3.13 8.71 -22.83
C GLY A 134 2.50 7.74 -21.83
N LEU A 135 1.17 7.75 -21.66
CA LEU A 135 0.42 6.91 -20.74
C LEU A 135 -0.19 5.67 -21.39
N ASP A 136 -0.14 5.51 -22.72
CA ASP A 136 -0.85 4.43 -23.43
C ASP A 136 -0.48 3.04 -22.89
N GLY A 137 0.82 2.79 -22.66
CA GLY A 137 1.30 1.53 -22.07
C GLY A 137 0.82 1.31 -20.62
N LEU A 138 0.67 2.38 -19.83
CA LEU A 138 0.14 2.32 -18.47
C LEU A 138 -1.37 2.02 -18.49
N LEU A 139 -2.11 2.67 -19.38
CA LEU A 139 -3.55 2.45 -19.56
C LEU A 139 -3.83 1.02 -20.04
N MET A 140 -3.06 0.50 -21.00
CA MET A 140 -3.13 -0.90 -21.42
C MET A 140 -2.83 -1.88 -20.26
N HIS A 141 -1.82 -1.59 -19.43
CA HIS A 141 -1.55 -2.38 -18.22
C HIS A 141 -2.72 -2.35 -17.24
N MET A 142 -3.34 -1.19 -17.00
CA MET A 142 -4.52 -1.07 -16.14
C MET A 142 -5.73 -1.83 -16.72
N GLN A 143 -5.97 -1.77 -18.03
CA GLN A 143 -7.03 -2.54 -18.70
C GLN A 143 -6.79 -4.05 -18.55
N ALA A 144 -5.59 -4.54 -18.87
CA ALA A 144 -5.23 -5.95 -18.72
C ALA A 144 -5.35 -6.41 -17.26
N ARG A 145 -4.91 -5.58 -16.30
CA ARG A 145 -5.02 -5.86 -14.87
C ARG A 145 -6.48 -5.93 -14.39
N LEU A 146 -7.38 -5.14 -14.95
CA LEU A 146 -8.81 -5.23 -14.64
C LEU A 146 -9.49 -6.44 -15.32
N MET A 147 -9.05 -6.81 -16.53
CA MET A 147 -9.62 -7.95 -17.28
C MET A 147 -9.20 -9.32 -16.73
N SER A 148 -7.93 -9.49 -16.33
CA SER A 148 -7.37 -10.80 -15.97
C SER A 148 -6.69 -10.82 -14.60
N GLY A 149 -6.86 -9.78 -13.80
CA GLY A 149 -6.23 -9.67 -12.48
C GLY A 149 -7.05 -10.27 -11.35
N THR A 150 -6.66 -9.91 -10.13
CA THR A 150 -7.48 -10.17 -8.93
C THR A 150 -8.73 -9.29 -8.97
N HIS A 151 -9.67 -9.58 -8.08
CA HIS A 151 -10.80 -8.70 -7.80
C HIS A 151 -10.31 -7.27 -7.47
N VAL A 152 -11.02 -6.25 -7.98
CA VAL A 152 -10.72 -4.84 -7.71
C VAL A 152 -11.10 -4.49 -6.26
N ALA A 153 -10.18 -3.88 -5.51
CA ALA A 153 -10.47 -3.46 -4.14
C ALA A 153 -11.41 -2.25 -4.10
N PHE A 154 -12.19 -2.07 -3.03
CA PHE A 154 -13.11 -0.93 -2.91
C PHE A 154 -12.37 0.43 -2.97
N THR A 155 -11.18 0.50 -2.40
CA THR A 155 -10.30 1.69 -2.50
C THR A 155 -9.87 1.96 -3.93
N GLU A 156 -9.36 0.95 -4.64
CA GLU A 156 -8.96 1.06 -6.06
C GLU A 156 -10.12 1.52 -6.95
N LEU A 157 -11.32 1.00 -6.72
CA LEU A 157 -12.53 1.39 -7.45
C LEU A 157 -12.93 2.85 -7.20
N ARG A 158 -12.81 3.33 -5.95
CA ARG A 158 -13.04 4.74 -5.60
C ARG A 158 -12.03 5.68 -6.25
N GLU A 159 -10.75 5.32 -6.23
CA GLU A 159 -9.70 6.11 -6.87
C GLU A 159 -9.85 6.13 -8.40
N LEU A 160 -10.18 4.99 -9.03
CA LEU A 160 -10.52 4.97 -10.45
C LEU A 160 -11.67 5.96 -10.77
N TRP A 161 -12.73 5.97 -9.97
CA TRP A 161 -13.86 6.89 -10.17
C TRP A 161 -13.50 8.36 -9.90
N ALA A 162 -12.48 8.63 -9.08
CA ALA A 162 -12.04 10.00 -8.80
C ALA A 162 -11.26 10.63 -9.97
N TYR A 163 -10.52 9.83 -10.75
CA TYR A 163 -9.63 10.33 -11.82
C TYR A 163 -10.11 10.07 -13.25
N PHE A 164 -11.03 9.14 -13.47
CA PHE A 164 -11.55 8.82 -14.80
C PHE A 164 -13.03 9.24 -14.93
N PRO A 165 -13.45 9.81 -16.08
CA PRO A 165 -14.85 10.17 -16.30
C PRO A 165 -15.73 8.91 -16.44
N ALA A 166 -17.03 9.04 -16.17
CA ALA A 166 -17.96 7.90 -16.04
C ALA A 166 -18.05 7.00 -17.30
N ASP A 167 -17.80 7.56 -18.48
CA ASP A 167 -17.79 6.87 -19.78
C ASP A 167 -16.49 6.10 -20.07
N HIS A 168 -15.44 6.30 -19.26
CA HIS A 168 -14.11 5.75 -19.51
C HIS A 168 -14.06 4.22 -19.43
N ILE A 169 -13.32 3.61 -20.36
CA ILE A 169 -13.23 2.15 -20.50
C ILE A 169 -12.76 1.44 -19.22
N LEU A 170 -11.86 2.05 -18.44
CA LEU A 170 -11.38 1.47 -17.18
C LEU A 170 -12.51 1.30 -16.14
N LEU A 171 -13.49 2.21 -16.07
CA LEU A 171 -14.61 2.08 -15.12
C LEU A 171 -15.54 0.95 -15.53
N ARG A 172 -15.81 0.81 -16.83
CA ARG A 172 -16.58 -0.31 -17.37
C ARG A 172 -15.90 -1.66 -17.09
N LEU A 173 -14.59 -1.74 -17.30
CA LEU A 173 -13.80 -2.94 -16.98
C LEU A 173 -13.75 -3.23 -15.47
N ALA A 174 -13.66 -2.20 -14.62
CA ALA A 174 -13.70 -2.38 -13.17
C ALA A 174 -15.08 -2.87 -12.66
N ALA A 175 -16.17 -2.37 -13.23
CA ALA A 175 -17.52 -2.86 -12.95
C ALA A 175 -17.71 -4.32 -13.40
N MET A 176 -17.20 -4.70 -14.58
CA MET A 176 -17.19 -6.10 -15.04
C MET A 176 -16.37 -7.00 -14.13
N ASN A 177 -15.15 -6.58 -13.75
CA ASN A 177 -14.29 -7.31 -12.83
C ASN A 177 -14.99 -7.55 -11.49
N PHE A 178 -15.65 -6.52 -10.92
CA PHE A 178 -16.44 -6.65 -9.70
C PHE A 178 -17.56 -7.70 -9.84
N VAL A 179 -18.35 -7.64 -10.91
CA VAL A 179 -19.46 -8.57 -11.17
C VAL A 179 -18.95 -10.01 -11.31
N GLN A 180 -17.89 -10.23 -12.11
CA GLN A 180 -17.26 -11.54 -12.29
C GLN A 180 -16.68 -12.09 -10.98
N ALA A 181 -15.93 -11.27 -10.24
CA ALA A 181 -15.31 -11.65 -8.98
C ALA A 181 -16.34 -11.96 -7.88
N TYR A 182 -17.49 -11.27 -7.88
CA TYR A 182 -18.61 -11.61 -7.03
C TYR A 182 -19.19 -12.99 -7.36
N ILE A 183 -19.46 -13.28 -8.64
CA ILE A 183 -19.99 -14.58 -9.09
C ILE A 183 -19.01 -15.72 -8.74
N ALA A 184 -17.70 -15.46 -8.79
CA ALA A 184 -16.63 -16.36 -8.40
C ALA A 184 -16.33 -16.42 -6.89
N TRP A 185 -17.11 -15.72 -6.04
CA TRP A 185 -16.96 -15.68 -4.58
C TRP A 185 -15.63 -15.13 -4.05
N TYR A 186 -14.96 -14.25 -4.80
CA TYR A 186 -13.70 -13.63 -4.36
C TYR A 186 -13.86 -12.46 -3.39
N TYR A 187 -15.08 -11.92 -3.21
CA TYR A 187 -15.36 -10.85 -2.25
C TYR A 187 -15.92 -11.37 -0.94
N ASN A 188 -15.45 -10.79 0.17
CA ASN A 188 -16.15 -10.90 1.44
C ASN A 188 -17.51 -10.19 1.38
N ARG A 189 -18.43 -10.60 2.25
CA ARG A 189 -19.76 -9.98 2.36
C ARG A 189 -19.70 -8.48 2.64
N ASP A 190 -18.78 -8.05 3.50
CA ASP A 190 -18.64 -6.65 3.93
C ASP A 190 -18.04 -5.78 2.79
N ASP A 191 -17.07 -6.31 2.04
CA ASP A 191 -16.49 -5.63 0.85
C ASP A 191 -17.54 -5.47 -0.25
N PHE A 192 -18.26 -6.55 -0.58
CA PHE A 192 -19.35 -6.50 -1.56
C PHE A 192 -20.45 -5.52 -1.15
N ALA A 193 -20.88 -5.54 0.11
CA ALA A 193 -21.89 -4.62 0.62
C ALA A 193 -21.43 -3.16 0.54
N SER A 194 -20.15 -2.89 0.84
CA SER A 194 -19.54 -1.55 0.76
C SER A 194 -19.50 -1.03 -0.68
N ILE A 195 -19.01 -1.83 -1.62
CA ILE A 195 -18.98 -1.49 -3.05
C ILE A 195 -20.41 -1.27 -3.57
N ARG A 196 -21.35 -2.17 -3.21
CA ARG A 196 -22.75 -2.09 -3.66
C ARG A 196 -23.46 -0.86 -3.13
N HIS A 197 -23.33 -0.55 -1.85
CA HIS A 197 -23.89 0.68 -1.28
C HIS A 197 -23.31 1.93 -1.97
N TRP A 198 -22.00 1.92 -2.26
CA TRP A 198 -21.34 3.03 -2.92
C TRP A 198 -21.76 3.25 -4.38
N TYR A 199 -21.86 2.21 -5.23
CA TYR A 199 -22.29 2.44 -6.62
C TYR A 199 -23.79 2.74 -6.74
N LEU A 200 -24.62 2.29 -5.80
CA LEU A 200 -26.04 2.67 -5.73
C LEU A 200 -26.27 4.12 -5.24
N SER A 201 -25.25 4.80 -4.71
CA SER A 201 -25.40 6.15 -4.14
C SER A 201 -25.54 7.27 -5.18
N THR A 202 -25.12 7.05 -6.44
CA THR A 202 -25.26 8.03 -7.53
C THR A 202 -25.73 7.36 -8.82
N LYS A 203 -26.55 8.08 -9.59
CA LYS A 203 -27.14 7.57 -10.85
C LYS A 203 -26.07 7.14 -11.86
N GLU A 204 -25.02 7.95 -12.04
CA GLU A 204 -23.92 7.66 -12.97
C GLU A 204 -23.17 6.35 -12.64
N ARG A 205 -22.90 6.11 -11.35
CA ARG A 205 -22.28 4.86 -10.89
C ARG A 205 -23.22 3.69 -11.09
N TYR A 206 -24.49 3.87 -10.73
CA TYR A 206 -25.50 2.85 -10.93
C TYR A 206 -25.61 2.44 -12.40
N GLU A 207 -25.62 3.38 -13.35
CA GLU A 207 -25.73 3.07 -14.79
C GLU A 207 -24.54 2.25 -15.31
N VAL A 208 -23.31 2.62 -14.95
CA VAL A 208 -22.09 1.86 -15.34
C VAL A 208 -22.09 0.45 -14.74
N PHE A 209 -22.45 0.31 -13.46
CA PHE A 209 -22.54 -1.00 -12.82
C PHE A 209 -23.69 -1.83 -13.36
N LYS A 210 -24.87 -1.24 -13.56
CA LYS A 210 -26.05 -1.91 -14.12
C LYS A 210 -25.78 -2.47 -15.52
N ALA A 211 -25.11 -1.70 -16.37
CA ALA A 211 -24.67 -2.15 -17.69
C ALA A 211 -23.67 -3.33 -17.64
N ALA A 212 -22.92 -3.48 -16.54
CA ALA A 212 -22.09 -4.67 -16.28
C ALA A 212 -22.94 -5.83 -15.70
N GLU A 213 -23.81 -5.59 -14.72
CA GLU A 213 -24.71 -6.60 -14.14
C GLU A 213 -25.56 -7.30 -15.21
N ASP A 214 -26.12 -6.55 -16.15
CA ASP A 214 -27.00 -7.06 -17.21
C ASP A 214 -26.29 -8.01 -18.20
N GLN A 215 -24.95 -7.98 -18.27
CA GLN A 215 -24.16 -8.92 -19.07
C GLN A 215 -23.96 -10.28 -18.38
N TYR A 216 -24.22 -10.38 -17.07
CA TYR A 216 -24.04 -11.60 -16.30
C TYR A 216 -25.34 -11.99 -15.58
N PRO A 217 -26.26 -12.73 -16.24
CA PRO A 217 -27.56 -13.10 -15.67
C PRO A 217 -27.51 -13.96 -14.40
N GLU A 218 -26.33 -14.38 -13.94
CA GLU A 218 -26.12 -15.05 -12.65
C GLU A 218 -25.98 -14.07 -11.47
N PHE A 219 -25.61 -12.82 -11.76
CA PHE A 219 -25.53 -11.76 -10.76
C PHE A 219 -26.90 -11.56 -10.10
N GLY A 220 -26.92 -11.47 -8.77
CA GLY A 220 -28.16 -11.39 -7.98
C GLY A 220 -28.95 -12.70 -7.82
N LYS A 221 -28.77 -13.72 -8.68
CA LYS A 221 -29.40 -15.06 -8.48
C LYS A 221 -28.71 -15.86 -7.39
N ARG A 222 -27.39 -15.71 -7.28
CA ARG A 222 -26.58 -16.29 -6.20
C ARG A 222 -26.77 -15.46 -4.93
N SER A 223 -27.70 -15.86 -4.05
CA SER A 223 -27.64 -15.39 -2.67
C SER A 223 -26.38 -15.94 -2.02
N PHE A 224 -25.68 -15.13 -1.22
CA PHE A 224 -24.60 -15.66 -0.36
C PHE A 224 -25.16 -16.85 0.42
N PRO A 225 -24.50 -18.02 0.43
CA PRO A 225 -24.94 -19.13 1.26
C PRO A 225 -24.84 -18.69 2.73
N LEU A 226 -25.99 -18.31 3.30
CA LEU A 226 -26.16 -17.99 4.72
C LEU A 226 -25.89 -19.21 5.64
N LYS A 227 -25.59 -20.38 5.04
CA LYS A 227 -25.27 -21.63 5.71
C LYS A 227 -23.82 -21.64 6.20
N GLY A 228 -23.64 -21.43 7.50
CA GLY A 228 -22.75 -22.30 8.27
C GLY A 228 -21.35 -21.78 8.65
N HIS A 229 -20.91 -20.62 8.18
CA HIS A 229 -19.63 -20.03 8.63
C HIS A 229 -19.77 -18.65 9.30
N VAL A 230 -20.79 -18.55 10.16
CA VAL A 230 -20.61 -17.78 11.40
C VAL A 230 -19.69 -18.61 12.29
N ASN A 231 -18.37 -18.48 12.09
CA ASN A 231 -17.41 -18.85 13.13
C ASN A 231 -17.71 -17.95 14.33
N SER A 232 -18.25 -18.53 15.40
CA SER A 232 -18.58 -17.83 16.65
C SER A 232 -17.37 -17.10 17.25
N GLY A 233 -16.15 -17.53 16.93
CA GLY A 233 -14.90 -16.85 17.28
C GLY A 233 -14.75 -15.42 16.72
N ASN A 234 -15.55 -14.97 15.76
CA ASN A 234 -15.52 -13.57 15.31
C ASN A 234 -16.23 -12.59 16.26
N ALA A 235 -17.07 -13.08 17.19
CA ALA A 235 -17.55 -12.25 18.30
C ALA A 235 -16.40 -11.94 19.27
N ASP A 236 -15.65 -12.97 19.67
CA ASP A 236 -14.48 -12.84 20.55
C ASP A 236 -13.36 -12.03 19.90
N SER A 237 -13.07 -12.22 18.62
CA SER A 237 -12.08 -11.39 17.91
C SER A 237 -12.50 -9.91 17.80
N ARG A 238 -13.81 -9.61 17.67
CA ARG A 238 -14.30 -8.21 17.70
C ARG A 238 -14.29 -7.60 19.10
N LEU A 239 -14.46 -8.41 20.16
CA LEU A 239 -14.28 -7.97 21.55
C LEU A 239 -12.80 -7.71 21.83
N LYS A 240 -11.91 -8.66 21.51
CA LYS A 240 -10.45 -8.52 21.66
C LYS A 240 -9.87 -7.35 20.87
N ALA A 241 -10.36 -7.07 19.67
CA ALA A 241 -9.95 -5.88 18.91
C ALA A 241 -10.32 -4.58 19.64
N LYS A 242 -11.54 -4.49 20.21
CA LYS A 242 -11.96 -3.33 21.01
C LYS A 242 -11.19 -3.19 22.31
N GLU A 243 -10.89 -4.30 23.00
CA GLU A 243 -10.03 -4.30 24.18
C GLU A 243 -8.60 -3.84 23.85
N LEU A 244 -8.05 -4.27 22.71
CA LEU A 244 -6.72 -3.84 22.24
C LEU A 244 -6.68 -2.33 21.94
N ASP A 245 -7.68 -1.82 21.22
CA ASP A 245 -7.80 -0.38 20.92
C ASP A 245 -7.96 0.44 22.21
N GLN A 246 -8.79 -0.02 23.15
CA GLN A 246 -9.01 0.64 24.43
C GLN A 246 -7.74 0.62 25.31
N ALA A 247 -7.00 -0.50 25.32
CA ALA A 247 -5.70 -0.61 25.99
C ALA A 247 -4.62 0.28 25.36
N LEU A 248 -4.65 0.48 24.04
CA LEU A 248 -3.76 1.41 23.33
C LEU A 248 -4.05 2.86 23.70
N VAL A 249 -5.34 3.26 23.78
CA VAL A 249 -5.75 4.60 24.25
C VAL A 249 -5.29 4.82 25.70
N GLU A 250 -5.56 3.88 26.62
CA GLU A 250 -5.07 4.00 28.00
C GLU A 250 -3.53 4.10 28.09
N ARG A 251 -2.80 3.40 27.22
CA ARG A 251 -1.34 3.44 27.19
C ARG A 251 -0.82 4.79 26.67
N MET A 252 -1.50 5.39 25.70
CA MET A 252 -1.24 6.75 25.23
C MET A 252 -1.46 7.78 26.35
N ASP A 253 -2.60 7.74 27.04
CA ASP A 253 -2.91 8.65 28.14
C ASP A 253 -1.91 8.52 29.31
N LYS A 254 -1.51 7.29 29.65
CA LYS A 254 -0.47 7.03 30.66
C LYS A 254 0.92 7.56 30.24
N LEU A 255 1.22 7.58 28.94
CA LEU A 255 2.45 8.20 28.42
C LEU A 255 2.37 9.74 28.48
N GLU A 256 1.24 10.34 28.12
CA GLU A 256 1.02 11.79 28.27
C GLU A 256 1.09 12.25 29.73
N ALA A 257 0.50 11.50 30.67
CA ALA A 257 0.60 11.80 32.09
C ALA A 257 2.06 11.73 32.60
N ARG A 258 2.87 10.83 32.03
CA ARG A 258 4.31 10.71 32.32
C ARG A 258 5.17 11.81 31.70
N THR A 259 4.78 12.38 30.56
CA THR A 259 5.48 13.56 29.99
C THR A 259 5.08 14.83 30.74
N LYS A 260 3.80 15.01 31.07
CA LYS A 260 3.27 16.16 31.82
C LYS A 260 3.77 16.22 33.27
N SER A 261 4.00 15.08 33.94
CA SER A 261 4.50 15.06 35.33
C SER A 261 6.03 15.22 35.46
N LYS A 262 6.80 15.06 34.38
CA LYS A 262 8.24 15.38 34.36
C LYS A 262 8.44 16.90 34.34
N LYS A 263 8.37 17.54 35.52
CA LYS A 263 8.89 18.89 35.75
C LYS A 263 10.25 19.02 35.06
N PRO A 264 10.50 20.05 34.23
CA PRO A 264 11.77 20.20 33.54
C PRO A 264 12.88 20.30 34.58
N ARG A 265 13.69 19.24 34.66
CA ARG A 265 14.83 19.17 35.57
C ARG A 265 15.83 20.21 35.08
N ARG A 266 15.81 21.40 35.70
CA ARG A 266 16.75 22.50 35.42
C ARG A 266 18.17 21.93 35.51
N LEU A 267 18.77 21.65 34.35
CA LEU A 267 20.18 21.32 34.25
C LEU A 267 20.93 22.62 34.53
N SER A 268 21.48 22.76 35.74
CA SER A 268 22.37 23.88 36.04
C SER A 268 23.59 23.79 35.13
N ALA A 269 23.99 24.94 34.57
CA ALA A 269 25.03 25.03 33.54
C ALA A 269 26.42 24.56 34.03
N GLU A 270 26.62 24.36 35.33
CA GLU A 270 27.89 23.92 35.92
C GLU A 270 28.26 22.46 35.58
N ASN A 271 27.28 21.56 35.43
CA ASN A 271 27.58 20.14 35.22
C ASN A 271 28.00 19.77 33.78
N VAL A 272 27.88 20.70 32.82
CA VAL A 272 28.37 20.48 31.44
C VAL A 272 29.88 20.74 31.33
N LYS A 273 30.47 21.57 32.20
CA LYS A 273 31.90 21.90 32.17
C LYS A 273 32.83 20.81 32.75
N ARG A 274 32.31 19.77 33.41
CA ARG A 274 33.13 18.70 34.04
C ARG A 274 33.23 17.38 33.26
N LYS A 275 32.71 17.31 32.02
CA LYS A 275 32.82 16.12 31.16
C LYS A 275 33.62 16.34 29.87
N LEU A 276 34.39 17.43 29.79
CA LEU A 276 35.22 17.75 28.62
C LEU A 276 36.73 17.61 28.88
N ASP A 277 37.13 16.81 29.86
CA ASP A 277 38.53 16.42 30.14
C ASP A 277 38.65 14.90 30.30
N VAL A 278 38.66 14.18 29.18
CA VAL A 278 39.17 12.79 29.09
C VAL A 278 40.04 12.66 27.85
N THR A 279 41.28 13.16 27.98
CA THR A 279 42.32 13.19 26.94
C THR A 279 43.20 11.94 26.95
N THR A 280 42.61 10.73 26.93
CA THR A 280 43.43 9.49 26.89
C THR A 280 42.76 8.31 26.18
N THR A 281 42.86 8.25 24.85
CA THR A 281 43.10 7.01 24.04
C THR A 281 43.08 7.34 22.54
N ARG A 282 44.25 7.67 21.97
CA ARG A 282 44.41 7.85 20.51
C ARG A 282 45.74 7.27 20.00
N GLN A 283 46.03 6.03 20.41
CA GLN A 283 47.24 5.28 20.04
C GLN A 283 46.96 3.82 19.65
N SER A 284 45.91 3.58 18.86
CA SER A 284 45.61 2.25 18.31
C SER A 284 44.71 2.35 17.08
N LEU A 285 45.27 2.81 15.95
CA LEU A 285 44.78 2.63 14.56
C LEU A 285 45.72 3.36 13.56
N LYS A 286 47.04 3.09 13.67
CA LYS A 286 48.09 3.62 12.77
C LYS A 286 48.88 2.51 12.08
N ILE A 287 48.20 1.44 11.68
CA ILE A 287 48.75 0.38 10.82
C ILE A 287 47.66 0.03 9.78
N LYS A 288 48.06 -0.14 8.50
CA LYS A 288 47.21 -0.39 7.31
C LYS A 288 46.41 0.79 6.71
N VAL A 289 47.05 1.91 6.39
CA VAL A 289 46.74 2.65 5.13
C VAL A 289 48.04 3.21 4.55
N LYS A 290 48.77 2.40 3.77
CA LYS A 290 49.95 2.86 3.00
C LYS A 290 50.29 1.96 1.79
N SER A 291 49.29 1.69 0.93
CA SER A 291 49.48 0.91 -0.31
C SER A 291 48.33 1.10 -1.33
N LEU A 292 47.79 2.32 -1.45
CA LEU A 292 46.61 2.56 -2.30
C LEU A 292 46.60 3.99 -2.91
N ALA A 293 47.75 4.41 -3.43
CA ALA A 293 47.93 5.72 -4.08
C ALA A 293 47.79 5.68 -5.62
N ASP A 294 47.89 4.49 -6.23
CA ASP A 294 48.06 4.34 -7.70
C ASP A 294 46.87 3.70 -8.42
N ALA A 295 45.68 3.68 -7.81
CA ALA A 295 44.45 3.16 -8.41
C ALA A 295 43.43 4.29 -8.67
N ARG A 296 43.72 5.13 -9.66
CA ARG A 296 42.90 6.30 -10.02
C ARG A 296 42.31 6.19 -11.42
N ASP A 297 41.41 5.21 -11.58
CA ASP A 297 40.24 5.23 -12.48
C ASP A 297 39.41 3.95 -12.22
N GLY A 298 38.17 4.10 -11.72
CA GLY A 298 37.26 2.97 -11.43
C GLY A 298 36.59 2.91 -10.04
N ALA A 299 36.75 3.93 -9.19
CA ALA A 299 36.27 3.92 -7.80
C ALA A 299 34.73 3.79 -7.64
N ASP A 300 33.94 4.48 -8.47
CA ASP A 300 32.46 4.51 -8.37
C ASP A 300 31.80 3.12 -8.55
N THR A 301 32.49 2.17 -9.19
CA THR A 301 32.02 0.78 -9.35
C THR A 301 32.23 -0.09 -8.11
N ILE A 302 33.24 0.22 -7.28
CA ILE A 302 33.64 -0.62 -6.15
C ILE A 302 32.80 -0.32 -4.90
N GLU A 303 32.44 0.95 -4.65
CA GLU A 303 31.60 1.31 -3.49
C GLU A 303 30.18 0.70 -3.57
N MET A 304 29.58 0.59 -4.76
CA MET A 304 28.30 -0.11 -4.93
C MET A 304 28.41 -1.63 -4.73
N GLY A 305 29.54 -2.24 -5.11
CA GLY A 305 29.82 -3.65 -4.84
C GLY A 305 29.92 -3.95 -3.35
N ILE A 306 30.69 -3.14 -2.62
CA ILE A 306 30.90 -3.29 -1.16
C ILE A 306 29.60 -3.04 -0.39
N MET A 307 28.80 -2.05 -0.78
CA MET A 307 27.47 -1.86 -0.17
C MET A 307 26.49 -2.99 -0.48
N SER A 308 26.58 -3.66 -1.65
CA SER A 308 25.77 -4.86 -1.92
C SER A 308 26.18 -6.01 -1.00
N SER A 309 27.48 -6.33 -0.92
CA SER A 309 27.93 -7.45 -0.08
C SER A 309 27.64 -7.24 1.41
N LEU A 310 27.72 -5.99 1.91
CA LEU A 310 27.34 -5.67 3.29
C LEU A 310 25.83 -5.77 3.54
N LEU A 311 25.00 -5.53 2.51
CA LEU A 311 23.55 -5.71 2.60
C LEU A 311 23.18 -7.20 2.57
N ASP A 312 23.88 -7.99 1.75
CA ASP A 312 23.69 -9.43 1.63
C ASP A 312 24.14 -10.16 2.91
N ASP A 313 25.28 -9.80 3.51
CA ASP A 313 25.71 -10.32 4.82
C ASP A 313 24.74 -9.91 5.96
N ALA A 314 24.19 -8.70 5.92
CA ALA A 314 23.18 -8.26 6.89
C ALA A 314 21.86 -9.02 6.75
N LEU A 315 21.40 -9.27 5.52
CA LEU A 315 20.24 -10.11 5.24
C LEU A 315 20.46 -11.56 5.67
N ARG A 316 21.66 -12.11 5.45
CA ARG A 316 22.00 -13.46 5.89
C ARG A 316 21.97 -13.60 7.40
N LYS A 317 22.50 -12.61 8.14
CA LYS A 317 22.37 -12.58 9.61
C LYS A 317 20.93 -12.53 10.10
N VAL A 318 20.08 -11.71 9.49
CA VAL A 318 18.64 -11.65 9.86
C VAL A 318 17.92 -12.97 9.55
N GLN A 319 18.37 -13.74 8.56
CA GLN A 319 17.86 -15.08 8.28
C GLN A 319 18.41 -16.13 9.26
N GLU A 320 19.69 -16.06 9.64
CA GLU A 320 20.30 -16.91 10.68
C GLU A 320 19.65 -16.67 12.05
N GLU A 321 19.37 -15.41 12.43
CA GLU A 321 18.68 -15.05 13.67
C GLU A 321 17.22 -15.54 13.69
N ARG A 322 16.48 -15.45 12.57
CA ARG A 322 15.12 -16.01 12.47
C ARG A 322 15.09 -17.54 12.52
N GLY A 323 16.08 -18.21 11.94
CA GLY A 323 16.18 -19.67 12.02
C GLY A 323 16.31 -20.17 13.46
N ALA A 324 17.04 -19.44 14.30
CA ALA A 324 17.18 -19.75 15.73
C ALA A 324 15.88 -19.49 16.52
N GLU A 325 15.15 -18.40 16.22
CA GLU A 325 13.85 -18.11 16.85
C GLU A 325 12.78 -19.16 16.51
N ASP A 326 12.79 -19.71 15.28
CA ASP A 326 11.85 -20.77 14.87
C ASP A 326 12.21 -22.15 15.46
N GLU A 327 13.49 -22.46 15.73
CA GLU A 327 13.88 -23.68 16.47
C GLU A 327 13.47 -23.61 17.96
N GLU A 328 13.74 -22.50 18.66
CA GLU A 328 13.36 -22.33 20.08
C GLU A 328 11.83 -22.42 20.29
N LYS A 329 11.06 -21.98 19.29
CA LYS A 329 9.59 -22.06 19.31
C LYS A 329 9.06 -23.47 19.00
N GLY A 330 9.78 -24.25 18.20
CA GLY A 330 9.44 -25.64 17.89
C GLY A 330 9.55 -26.57 19.10
N GLU A 331 10.50 -26.34 20.00
CA GLU A 331 10.62 -27.11 21.24
C GLU A 331 9.46 -26.80 22.21
N LEU A 332 9.10 -25.54 22.40
CA LEU A 332 7.99 -25.12 23.28
C LEU A 332 6.60 -25.61 22.82
N GLU A 333 6.32 -25.63 21.51
CA GLU A 333 5.05 -26.16 21.00
C GLU A 333 4.94 -27.71 21.10
N SER A 334 6.05 -28.42 21.39
CA SER A 334 6.05 -29.87 21.52
C SER A 334 5.55 -30.38 22.87
N GLU A 335 5.80 -29.66 23.97
CA GLU A 335 5.35 -30.05 25.32
C GLU A 335 3.83 -29.83 25.52
N ASP A 336 3.29 -28.71 25.00
CA ASP A 336 1.86 -28.36 25.12
C ASP A 336 0.90 -29.33 24.39
N VAL A 337 1.37 -30.00 23.32
CA VAL A 337 0.55 -30.93 22.52
C VAL A 337 0.28 -32.24 23.27
N ASP A 338 1.21 -32.71 24.09
CA ASP A 338 1.08 -33.98 24.81
C ASP A 338 0.24 -33.84 26.09
N GLU A 339 0.24 -32.70 26.78
CA GLU A 339 -0.75 -32.45 27.85
C GLU A 339 -2.19 -32.39 27.28
N LYS A 340 -2.37 -31.73 26.13
CA LYS A 340 -3.69 -31.54 25.53
C LYS A 340 -4.33 -32.85 25.04
N LYS A 341 -3.55 -33.74 24.44
CA LYS A 341 -4.01 -35.11 24.08
C LYS A 341 -4.42 -35.92 25.30
N LYS A 342 -3.71 -35.76 26.42
CA LYS A 342 -4.00 -36.47 27.68
C LYS A 342 -5.34 -36.04 28.26
N ALA A 343 -5.62 -34.72 28.26
CA ALA A 343 -6.90 -34.17 28.68
C ALA A 343 -8.07 -34.61 27.76
N GLU A 344 -7.86 -34.64 26.44
CA GLU A 344 -8.90 -35.03 25.48
C GLU A 344 -9.26 -36.52 25.56
N SER A 345 -8.30 -37.39 25.89
CA SER A 345 -8.56 -38.82 26.14
C SER A 345 -9.46 -39.08 27.37
N ALA A 346 -9.32 -38.28 28.43
CA ALA A 346 -10.12 -38.43 29.65
C ALA A 346 -11.60 -38.03 29.44
N ALA A 347 -11.85 -37.00 28.61
CA ALA A 347 -13.20 -36.51 28.32
C ALA A 347 -14.05 -37.49 27.47
N ILE A 348 -13.40 -38.36 26.69
CA ILE A 348 -14.09 -39.35 25.83
C ILE A 348 -14.62 -40.53 26.66
N ASP A 349 -13.92 -40.94 27.71
CA ASP A 349 -14.33 -42.06 28.57
C ASP A 349 -15.47 -41.69 29.54
N GLU A 350 -15.57 -40.45 30.02
CA GLU A 350 -16.76 -40.02 30.78
C GLU A 350 -18.03 -40.03 29.91
N LYS A 351 -17.92 -39.60 28.64
CA LYS A 351 -19.09 -39.47 27.76
C LYS A 351 -19.73 -40.81 27.44
N LYS A 352 -18.93 -41.87 27.24
CA LYS A 352 -19.44 -43.25 27.03
C LYS A 352 -20.17 -43.84 28.24
N LYS A 353 -20.03 -43.27 29.43
CA LYS A 353 -20.68 -43.77 30.64
C LYS A 353 -22.10 -43.22 30.84
N CYS A 354 -22.46 -42.12 30.17
CA CYS A 354 -23.77 -41.47 30.28
C CYS A 354 -24.79 -41.96 29.25
N ASP A 355 -24.35 -42.51 28.11
CA ASP A 355 -25.24 -42.93 27.01
C ASP A 355 -25.77 -44.37 27.17
N ALA A 356 -25.46 -45.05 28.27
CA ALA A 356 -25.82 -46.46 28.52
C ALA A 356 -27.11 -46.67 29.35
N GLU A 357 -27.82 -45.60 29.73
CA GLU A 357 -28.89 -45.65 30.75
C GLU A 357 -30.23 -45.05 30.28
N LYS A 358 -30.46 -44.96 28.97
CA LYS A 358 -31.72 -44.44 28.37
C LYS A 358 -32.17 -45.22 27.13
N ASP A 359 -32.56 -46.47 27.34
CA ASP A 359 -33.34 -47.22 26.34
C ASP A 359 -34.29 -48.19 27.05
N ASP A 360 -35.47 -47.70 27.47
CA ASP A 360 -36.60 -48.55 27.87
C ASP A 360 -37.94 -47.77 27.87
N GLY A 361 -38.87 -48.18 26.99
CA GLY A 361 -40.29 -47.78 26.96
C GLY A 361 -40.62 -46.35 26.46
N GLY A 362 -41.65 -46.13 25.63
CA GLY A 362 -42.54 -47.08 24.96
C GLY A 362 -43.76 -46.39 24.29
N MET A 363 -44.29 -47.04 23.25
CA MET A 363 -45.69 -47.06 22.77
C MET A 363 -46.52 -45.77 22.54
N GLU A 364 -47.13 -45.74 21.33
CA GLU A 364 -48.52 -45.29 21.05
C GLU A 364 -48.85 -43.77 21.12
N GLN A 365 -49.81 -43.19 20.37
CA GLN A 365 -50.78 -43.69 19.37
C GLN A 365 -51.28 -42.53 18.45
N GLU A 366 -51.90 -42.89 17.33
CA GLU A 366 -53.03 -42.22 16.60
C GLU A 366 -53.07 -40.72 16.18
N ALA A 367 -53.05 -40.53 14.85
CA ALA A 367 -54.17 -40.08 13.99
C ALA A 367 -54.75 -38.64 13.97
N ARG A 368 -55.33 -38.32 12.80
CA ARG A 368 -56.09 -37.11 12.38
C ARG A 368 -55.23 -35.84 12.18
N GLY A 369 -55.31 -35.06 11.09
CA GLY A 369 -56.15 -35.13 9.90
C GLY A 369 -57.24 -34.04 9.86
N THR A 370 -57.04 -33.01 9.03
CA THR A 370 -58.10 -32.17 8.42
C THR A 370 -57.53 -31.31 7.29
N ASP A 371 -58.31 -31.17 6.22
CA ASP A 371 -58.12 -30.20 5.15
C ASP A 371 -58.40 -28.75 5.62
N ASN A 372 -57.89 -27.76 4.88
CA ASN A 372 -58.66 -26.54 4.65
C ASN A 372 -58.26 -25.83 3.35
N ALA A 373 -59.26 -25.48 2.55
CA ALA A 373 -59.17 -24.66 1.34
C ALA A 373 -59.69 -23.23 1.61
N CYS A 374 -59.93 -22.43 0.55
CA CYS A 374 -60.38 -21.01 0.60
C CYS A 374 -59.31 -20.02 1.15
N SER A 375 -59.27 -18.71 0.88
CA SER A 375 -59.94 -17.76 -0.05
C SER A 375 -59.29 -16.36 0.13
N ASP A 376 -59.45 -15.31 -0.69
CA ASP A 376 -59.91 -15.11 -2.09
C ASP A 376 -59.72 -13.62 -2.47
N LYS A 377 -59.21 -13.31 -3.68
CA LYS A 377 -59.23 -11.97 -4.36
C LYS A 377 -58.49 -10.77 -3.71
N LYS A 378 -58.48 -9.69 -4.54
CA LYS A 378 -58.23 -8.24 -4.26
C LYS A 378 -56.75 -7.82 -4.11
N GLU A 379 -56.31 -6.67 -4.64
CA GLU A 379 -56.98 -5.68 -5.50
C GLU A 379 -55.96 -4.94 -6.39
N SER A 380 -56.41 -4.49 -7.56
CA SER A 380 -55.62 -3.66 -8.48
C SER A 380 -55.54 -2.21 -8.01
N LEU A 381 -54.36 -1.59 -8.04
CA LEU A 381 -54.18 -0.15 -7.89
C LEU A 381 -53.25 0.39 -8.99
N GLN A 382 -53.86 1.06 -9.97
CA GLN A 382 -53.17 1.95 -10.90
C GLN A 382 -53.06 3.35 -10.28
N PRO A 383 -51.93 4.06 -10.42
CA PRO A 383 -51.92 5.51 -10.36
C PRO A 383 -52.19 6.11 -11.75
N ALA A 384 -53.18 7.00 -11.83
CA ALA A 384 -53.46 7.80 -13.03
C ALA A 384 -52.50 9.01 -13.12
N PRO A 385 -52.32 9.63 -14.30
CA PRO A 385 -51.36 10.72 -14.50
C PRO A 385 -51.93 12.12 -14.17
N SER A 386 -51.09 12.97 -13.58
CA SER A 386 -51.25 14.43 -13.51
C SER A 386 -49.96 15.06 -14.05
N ALA A 387 -49.95 15.68 -15.24
CA ALA A 387 -50.53 16.99 -15.58
C ALA A 387 -49.65 18.17 -15.13
N GLN A 388 -48.90 18.74 -16.09
CA GLN A 388 -48.50 20.17 -16.09
C GLN A 388 -49.69 21.01 -16.58
N PRO A 389 -49.83 22.27 -16.15
CA PRO A 389 -49.20 23.43 -16.83
C PRO A 389 -48.62 24.46 -15.80
N ASP A 390 -47.99 25.58 -16.16
CA ASP A 390 -47.63 26.21 -17.46
C ASP A 390 -46.10 26.46 -17.52
#